data_AF-A0A8S3J8W5-F1
#
_entry.id   AF-A0A8S3J8W5-F1
#
_cell.length_a   1.000
_cell.length_b   1.000
_cell.length_c   1.000
_cell.angle_alpha   90.00
_cell.angle_beta   90.00
_cell.angle_gamma   90.00
#
_symmetry.space_group_name_H-M   'P 1'
#
loop_
_entity.id
_entity.type
_entity.pdbx_description
1 polymer ?
#
loop_
_entity_poly.entity_id
_entity_poly.type
_entity_poly.pdbx_seq_one_letter_code
_entity_poly.pdbx_strand_id
1 'polypeptide(L)'
;MRVNITESPYLIELEDIVNNIKKKHFRVLRPKDSYVDERIEKMIHRGWTQLGEAFSVIPAPHIKHHAILVPLPRSSTLYDEILQDMSEICGITIKSIEEIKNSLLEDTYEAMKKMIAKGCPGFNPNERKLFHGTFGDGIKGITNDGFDDRHFSAIGNYG
;
A
#
# COMPACT_ATOMS: atom_id res chain seq x y z
N MET A 1 -3.44 6.82 -20.75
CA MET A 1 -2.57 5.79 -20.17
C MET A 1 -2.69 4.50 -20.98
N ARG A 2 -1.64 4.15 -21.74
CA ARG A 2 -1.55 2.86 -22.44
C ARG A 2 -0.91 1.88 -21.44
N VAL A 3 -1.74 1.20 -20.65
CA VAL A 3 -1.24 0.08 -19.84
C VAL A 3 -1.13 -1.09 -20.81
N ASN A 4 0.08 -1.56 -21.09
CA ASN A 4 0.24 -2.81 -21.82
C ASN A 4 -0.14 -3.96 -20.86
N ILE A 5 -1.37 -4.46 -21.00
CA ILE A 5 -1.89 -5.56 -20.18
C ILE A 5 -1.57 -6.95 -20.73
N THR A 6 -0.90 -7.04 -21.89
CA THR A 6 -0.56 -8.33 -22.49
C THR A 6 0.79 -8.88 -22.03
N GLU A 7 1.60 -8.07 -21.32
CA GLU A 7 2.91 -8.47 -20.81
C GLU A 7 3.07 -8.04 -19.35
N SER A 8 3.59 -8.96 -18.53
CA SER A 8 3.94 -8.71 -17.13
C SER A 8 5.45 -8.46 -17.02
N PRO A 9 5.91 -7.42 -16.30
CA PRO A 9 5.12 -6.50 -15.49
C PRO A 9 4.35 -5.47 -16.35
N TYR A 10 3.16 -5.10 -15.88
CA TYR A 10 2.37 -4.02 -16.46
C TYR A 10 3.15 -2.70 -16.38
N LEU A 11 3.80 -2.31 -17.47
CA LEU A 11 4.65 -1.12 -17.51
C LEU A 11 3.81 0.13 -17.79
N ILE A 12 3.96 1.12 -16.91
CA ILE A 12 3.52 2.49 -17.14
C ILE A 12 4.79 3.34 -17.02
N GLU A 13 5.23 3.90 -18.13
CA GLU A 13 6.39 4.80 -18.14
C GLU A 13 6.09 6.07 -17.35
N LEU A 14 7.07 6.57 -16.61
CA LEU A 14 6.91 7.76 -15.75
C LEU A 14 6.49 8.98 -16.58
N GLU A 15 7.03 9.12 -17.79
CA GLU A 15 6.70 10.17 -18.75
C GLU A 15 5.22 10.12 -19.13
N ASP A 16 4.65 8.94 -19.29
CA ASP A 16 3.23 8.75 -19.55
C ASP A 16 2.38 9.17 -18.35
N ILE A 17 2.80 8.86 -17.13
CA ILE A 17 2.12 9.31 -15.90
C ILE A 17 2.11 10.84 -15.86
N VAL A 18 3.26 11.47 -16.02
CA VAL A 18 3.42 12.94 -16.01
C VAL A 18 2.56 13.59 -17.09
N ASN A 19 2.57 13.04 -18.30
CA ASN A 19 1.76 13.55 -19.41
C ASN A 19 0.26 13.41 -19.15
N ASN A 20 -0.21 12.31 -18.55
CA ASN A 20 -1.61 12.15 -18.18
C ASN A 20 -2.02 13.13 -17.07
N ILE A 21 -1.19 13.35 -16.05
CA ILE A 21 -1.46 14.36 -15.00
C ILE A 21 -1.57 15.76 -15.61
N LYS A 22 -0.62 16.16 -16.46
CA LYS A 22 -0.65 17.47 -17.14
C LYS A 22 -1.90 17.67 -17.99
N LYS A 23 -2.39 16.61 -18.63
CA LYS A 23 -3.60 16.63 -19.46
C LYS A 23 -4.89 16.38 -18.66
N LYS A 24 -4.81 16.21 -17.33
CA LYS A 24 -5.92 15.79 -16.46
C LYS A 24 -6.63 14.53 -16.95
N HIS A 25 -5.88 13.55 -17.43
CA HIS A 25 -6.41 12.27 -17.88
C HIS A 25 -6.25 11.21 -16.79
N PHE A 26 -7.26 10.37 -16.62
CA PHE A 26 -7.19 9.22 -15.72
C PHE A 26 -7.79 7.98 -16.37
N ARG A 27 -7.46 6.80 -15.84
CA ARG A 27 -8.09 5.53 -16.19
C ARG A 27 -8.25 4.71 -14.91
N VAL A 28 -9.38 4.03 -14.80
CA VAL A 28 -9.70 3.20 -13.64
C VAL A 28 -9.13 1.81 -13.89
N LEU A 29 -8.30 1.33 -12.97
CA LEU A 29 -7.62 0.03 -13.04
C LEU A 29 -8.16 -1.00 -12.03
N ARG A 30 -9.33 -0.74 -11.45
CA ARG A 30 -10.00 -1.63 -10.49
C ARG A 30 -11.47 -1.87 -10.89
N PRO A 31 -12.10 -2.97 -10.41
CA PRO A 31 -13.53 -3.15 -10.56
C PRO A 31 -14.30 -1.92 -10.08
N LYS A 32 -15.38 -1.57 -10.80
CA LYS A 32 -16.29 -0.53 -10.34
C LYS A 32 -17.07 -1.03 -9.13
N ASP A 33 -17.12 -0.20 -8.12
CA ASP A 33 -17.98 -0.29 -6.96
C ASP A 33 -18.52 1.12 -6.67
N SER A 34 -19.49 1.23 -5.77
CA SER A 34 -20.09 2.54 -5.41
C SER A 34 -19.06 3.61 -5.03
N TYR A 35 -17.97 3.21 -4.36
CA TYR A 35 -16.89 4.11 -3.96
C TYR A 35 -16.06 4.59 -5.17
N VAL A 36 -15.72 3.69 -6.08
CA VAL A 36 -15.02 4.02 -7.32
C VAL A 36 -15.86 4.94 -8.19
N ASP A 37 -17.18 4.75 -8.25
CA ASP A 37 -18.08 5.63 -8.99
C ASP A 37 -18.09 7.05 -8.40
N GLU A 38 -18.19 7.21 -7.07
CA GLU A 38 -18.07 8.52 -6.41
C GLU A 38 -16.72 9.20 -6.71
N ARG A 39 -15.63 8.43 -6.75
CA ARG A 39 -14.28 8.92 -7.10
C ARG A 39 -14.22 9.38 -8.55
N ILE A 40 -14.80 8.62 -9.48
CA ILE A 40 -14.90 8.98 -10.90
C ILE A 40 -15.63 10.31 -11.04
N GLU A 41 -16.81 10.45 -10.41
CA GLU A 41 -17.61 11.67 -10.44
C GLU A 41 -16.84 12.87 -9.88
N LYS A 42 -16.20 12.71 -8.73
CA LYS A 42 -15.35 13.75 -8.11
C LYS A 42 -14.20 14.20 -9.02
N MET A 43 -13.56 13.25 -9.72
CA MET A 43 -12.47 13.56 -10.65
C MET A 43 -13.00 14.32 -11.88
N ILE A 44 -14.11 13.87 -12.47
CA ILE A 44 -14.78 14.54 -13.59
C ILE A 44 -15.18 15.96 -13.21
N HIS A 45 -15.76 16.17 -12.02
CA HIS A 45 -16.12 17.49 -11.51
C HIS A 45 -14.91 18.44 -11.38
N ARG A 46 -13.70 17.90 -11.15
CA ARG A 46 -12.44 18.67 -11.09
C ARG A 46 -11.79 18.90 -12.47
N GLY A 47 -12.51 18.55 -13.54
CA GLY A 47 -12.08 18.69 -14.93
C GLY A 47 -11.12 17.61 -15.39
N TRP A 48 -11.16 16.43 -14.78
CA TRP A 48 -10.42 15.26 -15.29
C TRP A 48 -11.24 14.45 -16.27
N THR A 49 -10.60 13.88 -17.28
CA THR A 49 -11.24 13.07 -18.32
C THR A 49 -10.85 11.60 -18.17
N GLN A 50 -11.85 10.72 -18.10
CA GLN A 50 -11.62 9.28 -18.08
C GLN A 50 -11.24 8.77 -19.47
N LEU A 51 -10.16 8.01 -19.57
CA LEU A 51 -9.70 7.39 -20.81
C LEU A 51 -10.13 5.92 -20.88
N GLY A 52 -11.18 5.64 -21.64
CA GLY A 52 -11.70 4.29 -21.86
C GLY A 52 -12.46 3.74 -20.65
N GLU A 53 -12.88 2.48 -20.76
CA GLU A 53 -13.63 1.80 -19.70
C GLU A 53 -12.74 1.42 -18.51
N ALA A 54 -13.38 1.12 -17.37
CA ALA A 54 -12.68 0.62 -16.20
C ALA A 54 -12.09 -0.75 -16.50
N PHE A 55 -10.79 -0.90 -16.28
CA PHE A 55 -10.10 -2.18 -16.40
C PHE A 55 -10.16 -2.88 -15.04
N SER A 56 -10.87 -3.99 -14.96
CA SER A 56 -10.88 -4.85 -13.77
C SER A 56 -9.63 -5.72 -13.74
N VAL A 57 -8.46 -5.12 -13.57
CA VAL A 57 -7.21 -5.87 -13.38
C VAL A 57 -6.86 -5.78 -11.91
N ILE A 58 -7.14 -6.83 -11.15
CA ILE A 58 -6.44 -7.04 -9.88
C ILE A 58 -5.10 -7.63 -10.29
N PRO A 59 -3.96 -6.93 -10.10
CA PRO A 59 -2.66 -7.52 -10.38
C PRO A 59 -2.57 -8.86 -9.65
N ALA A 60 -2.10 -9.90 -10.35
CA ALA A 60 -1.76 -11.13 -9.66
C ALA A 60 -0.76 -10.77 -8.53
N PRO A 61 -0.87 -11.42 -7.35
CA PRO A 61 0.06 -11.16 -6.25
C PRO A 61 1.49 -11.15 -6.79
N HIS A 62 2.29 -10.20 -6.30
CA HIS A 62 3.73 -10.24 -6.54
C HIS A 62 4.32 -11.58 -6.06
N ILE A 63 5.55 -11.88 -6.47
CA ILE A 63 6.24 -13.11 -6.06
C ILE A 63 6.14 -13.24 -4.54
N LYS A 64 5.59 -14.37 -4.05
CA LYS A 64 5.46 -14.60 -2.61
C LYS A 64 6.83 -14.56 -1.98
N HIS A 65 7.08 -13.58 -1.14
CA HIS A 65 8.30 -13.49 -0.37
C HIS A 65 8.03 -14.22 0.94
N HIS A 66 8.52 -15.46 1.06
CA HIS A 66 8.24 -16.33 2.21
C HIS A 66 8.66 -15.65 3.52
N ALA A 67 7.70 -15.07 4.22
CA ALA A 67 7.95 -14.39 5.48
C ALA A 67 8.12 -15.40 6.61
N ILE A 68 9.06 -15.11 7.50
CA ILE A 68 9.25 -15.85 8.73
C ILE A 68 8.72 -14.99 9.87
N LEU A 69 7.74 -15.50 10.60
CA LEU A 69 7.25 -14.88 11.83
C LEU A 69 8.09 -15.40 12.99
N VAL A 70 8.78 -14.50 13.68
CA VAL A 70 9.66 -14.83 14.79
C VAL A 70 9.03 -14.30 16.07
N PRO A 71 8.62 -15.16 17.03
CA PRO A 71 8.13 -14.71 18.32
C PRO A 71 9.13 -13.80 19.00
N LEU A 72 8.68 -12.60 19.36
CA LEU A 72 9.55 -11.60 19.95
C LEU A 72 9.78 -11.96 21.43
N PRO A 73 11.04 -12.06 21.90
CA PRO A 73 11.30 -12.37 23.30
C PRO A 73 10.75 -11.30 24.22
N ARG A 74 10.05 -11.70 25.29
CA ARG A 74 9.51 -10.77 26.31
C ARG A 74 10.57 -9.96 27.04
N SER A 75 11.83 -10.39 26.97
CA SER A 75 12.98 -9.69 27.55
C SER A 75 13.65 -8.72 26.58
N SER A 76 13.15 -8.57 25.36
CA SER A 76 13.74 -7.68 24.35
C SER A 76 13.19 -6.26 24.50
N THR A 77 14.05 -5.26 24.27
CA THR A 77 13.66 -3.84 24.30
C THR A 77 12.52 -3.55 23.32
N LEU A 78 12.55 -4.16 22.13
CA LEU A 78 11.50 -4.00 21.12
C LEU A 78 10.13 -4.48 21.63
N TYR A 79 10.10 -5.53 22.45
CA TYR A 79 8.85 -6.04 23.03
C TYR A 79 8.24 -5.00 23.97
N ASP A 80 9.06 -4.41 24.84
CA ASP A 80 8.62 -3.37 25.77
C ASP A 80 8.18 -2.09 25.05
N GLU A 81 8.88 -1.69 23.99
CA GLU A 81 8.49 -0.56 23.14
C GLU A 81 7.11 -0.78 22.50
N ILE A 82 6.87 -1.95 21.91
CA ILE A 82 5.58 -2.27 21.29
C ILE A 82 4.48 -2.35 22.36
N LEU A 83 4.76 -2.92 23.53
CA LEU A 83 3.81 -2.92 24.64
C LEU A 83 3.44 -1.50 25.07
N GLN A 84 4.43 -0.60 25.14
CA GLN A 84 4.20 0.78 25.51
C GLN A 84 3.33 1.49 24.48
N ASP A 85 3.61 1.34 23.18
CA ASP A 85 2.80 1.95 22.12
C ASP A 85 1.36 1.37 22.11
N MET A 86 1.21 0.08 22.37
CA MET A 86 -0.10 -0.59 22.42
C MET A 86 -0.90 -0.27 23.68
N SER A 87 -0.24 0.22 24.75
CA SER A 87 -0.90 0.57 26.01
C SER A 87 -1.89 1.73 25.87
N GLU A 88 -1.74 2.54 24.82
CA GLU A 88 -2.67 3.62 24.46
C GLU A 88 -4.02 3.09 23.94
N ILE A 89 -4.07 1.83 23.50
CA ILE A 89 -5.27 1.19 22.97
C ILE A 89 -6.00 0.49 24.12
N CYS A 90 -7.12 1.07 24.55
CA CYS A 90 -7.94 0.49 25.62
C CYS A 90 -8.65 -0.81 25.20
N GLY A 91 -8.78 -1.75 26.13
CA GLY A 91 -9.64 -2.93 25.97
C GLY A 91 -9.05 -4.09 25.17
N ILE A 92 -7.74 -4.05 24.87
CA ILE A 92 -7.05 -5.17 24.21
C ILE A 92 -6.22 -5.98 25.20
N THR A 93 -6.07 -7.27 24.93
CA THR A 93 -5.14 -8.15 25.65
C THR A 93 -4.19 -8.76 24.63
N ILE A 94 -2.91 -8.42 24.72
CA ILE A 94 -1.88 -8.90 23.80
C ILE A 94 -1.62 -10.39 24.07
N LYS A 95 -1.80 -11.22 23.04
CA LYS A 95 -1.57 -12.67 23.12
C LYS A 95 -0.15 -13.05 22.76
N SER A 96 0.38 -12.45 21.70
CA SER A 96 1.74 -12.62 21.21
C SER A 96 2.16 -11.36 20.45
N ILE A 97 3.48 -11.18 20.33
CA ILE A 97 4.11 -10.21 19.44
C ILE A 97 5.12 -10.99 18.62
N GLU A 98 5.05 -10.86 17.31
CA GLU A 98 5.92 -11.56 16.37
C GLU A 98 6.57 -10.54 15.44
N GLU A 99 7.87 -10.67 15.24
CA GLU A 99 8.63 -9.89 14.27
C GLU A 99 8.47 -10.54 12.89
N ILE A 100 8.09 -9.73 11.89
CA ILE A 100 7.99 -10.18 10.50
C ILE A 100 9.37 -10.06 9.87
N LYS A 101 9.97 -11.18 9.49
CA LYS A 101 11.23 -11.21 8.73
C LYS A 101 10.98 -11.53 7.28
N ASN A 102 11.17 -10.53 6.43
CA ASN A 102 11.02 -10.62 4.99
C ASN A 102 11.99 -9.67 4.30
N SER A 103 13.22 -10.14 4.03
CA SER A 103 14.31 -9.30 3.52
C SER A 103 14.00 -8.64 2.18
N LEU A 104 13.19 -9.29 1.32
CA LEU A 104 12.83 -8.74 0.01
C LEU A 104 11.86 -7.57 0.13
N LEU A 105 10.90 -7.64 1.07
CA LEU A 105 10.02 -6.52 1.37
C LEU A 105 10.79 -5.39 2.07
N GLU A 106 11.74 -5.71 2.94
CA GLU A 106 12.61 -4.73 3.59
C GLU A 106 13.48 -3.98 2.57
N ASP A 107 14.13 -4.70 1.64
CA ASP A 107 14.91 -4.10 0.55
C ASP A 107 14.05 -3.18 -0.32
N THR A 108 12.83 -3.62 -0.65
CA THR A 108 11.86 -2.83 -1.43
C THR A 108 11.45 -1.57 -0.67
N TYR A 109 11.15 -1.69 0.62
CA TYR A 109 10.81 -0.58 1.50
C TYR A 109 11.92 0.46 1.55
N GLU A 110 13.16 0.03 1.82
CA GLU A 110 14.33 0.92 1.90
C GLU A 110 14.66 1.59 0.57
N ALA A 111 14.48 0.88 -0.56
CA ALA A 111 14.61 1.46 -1.88
C ALA A 111 13.57 2.58 -2.12
N MET A 112 12.29 2.32 -1.82
CA MET A 112 11.21 3.31 -1.95
C MET A 112 11.41 4.51 -1.02
N LYS A 113 11.80 4.27 0.23
CA LYS A 113 12.12 5.32 1.22
C LYS A 113 13.20 6.26 0.70
N LYS A 114 14.28 5.73 0.12
CA LYS A 114 15.35 6.53 -0.51
C LYS A 114 14.85 7.32 -1.72
N MET A 115 13.95 6.76 -2.52
CA MET A 115 13.34 7.48 -3.64
C MET A 115 12.46 8.64 -3.18
N ILE A 116 11.61 8.42 -2.17
CA ILE A 116 10.76 9.45 -1.57
C ILE A 116 11.61 10.57 -0.96
N ALA A 117 12.65 10.20 -0.22
CA ALA A 117 13.57 11.15 0.40
C ALA A 117 14.15 12.14 -0.63
N LYS A 118 14.54 11.70 -1.83
CA LYS A 118 15.04 12.57 -2.90
C LYS A 118 14.03 13.63 -3.36
N GLY A 119 12.73 13.37 -3.20
CA GLY A 119 11.64 14.30 -3.54
C GLY A 119 11.23 15.23 -2.40
N CYS A 120 11.75 15.04 -1.18
CA CYS A 120 11.36 15.80 0.01
C CYS A 120 12.40 16.85 0.40
N PRO A 121 11.99 18.01 0.96
CA PRO A 121 12.91 19.00 1.50
C PRO A 121 13.86 18.37 2.54
N GLY A 122 15.15 18.64 2.39
CA GLY A 122 16.18 18.13 3.31
C GLY A 122 16.40 16.62 3.26
N PHE A 123 15.97 15.94 2.19
CA PHE A 123 16.11 14.48 2.05
C PHE A 123 15.42 13.67 3.16
N ASN A 124 14.35 14.22 3.74
CA ASN A 124 13.62 13.57 4.83
C ASN A 124 12.32 12.92 4.30
N PRO A 125 12.20 11.58 4.30
CA PRO A 125 10.99 10.89 3.85
C PRO A 125 9.82 11.00 4.84
N ASN A 126 10.00 11.62 6.02
CA ASN A 126 8.98 11.73 7.08
C ASN A 126 8.41 10.36 7.49
N GLU A 127 9.30 9.40 7.69
CA GLU A 127 8.97 8.04 8.14
C GLU A 127 8.28 8.06 9.51
N ARG A 128 7.26 7.22 9.68
CA ARG A 128 6.50 7.07 10.93
C ARG A 128 6.18 5.61 11.20
N LYS A 129 6.19 5.23 12.48
CA LYS A 129 5.67 3.95 12.96
C LYS A 129 4.18 4.11 13.25
N LEU A 130 3.33 3.32 12.60
CA LEU A 130 1.87 3.40 12.67
C LEU A 130 1.27 2.00 12.84
N PHE A 131 0.05 1.93 13.39
CA PHE A 131 -0.71 0.69 13.50
C PHE A 131 -1.59 0.45 12.26
N HIS A 132 -1.68 -0.82 11.84
CA HIS A 132 -2.58 -1.27 10.78
C HIS A 132 -3.34 -2.53 11.24
N GLY A 133 -4.67 -2.44 11.31
CA GLY A 133 -5.54 -3.58 11.63
C GLY A 133 -6.02 -4.30 10.37
N THR A 134 -5.93 -5.63 10.35
CA THR A 134 -6.41 -6.47 9.25
C THR A 134 -7.03 -7.77 9.79
N PHE A 135 -7.68 -8.56 8.93
CA PHE A 135 -8.27 -9.84 9.29
C PHE A 135 -8.26 -10.81 8.10
N GLY A 136 -8.47 -12.11 8.37
CA GLY A 136 -8.58 -13.15 7.34
C GLY A 136 -7.33 -13.25 6.46
N ASP A 137 -7.54 -13.26 5.14
CA ASP A 137 -6.46 -13.41 4.15
C ASP A 137 -5.45 -12.25 4.16
N GLY A 138 -5.85 -11.08 4.66
CA GLY A 138 -4.95 -9.92 4.81
C GLY A 138 -3.76 -10.18 5.72
N ILE A 139 -3.90 -11.07 6.72
CA ILE A 139 -2.81 -11.42 7.63
C ILE A 139 -1.65 -12.06 6.85
N LYS A 140 -1.94 -13.09 6.06
CA LYS A 140 -0.92 -13.80 5.27
C LYS A 140 -0.52 -13.01 4.02
N GLY A 141 -1.45 -12.27 3.42
CA GLY A 141 -1.19 -11.43 2.25
C GLY A 141 -0.16 -10.36 2.57
N ILE A 142 -0.39 -9.55 3.60
CA ILE A 142 0.52 -8.45 3.96
C ILE A 142 1.90 -8.97 4.35
N THR A 143 1.99 -10.06 5.12
CA THR A 143 3.31 -10.57 5.56
C THR A 143 4.15 -11.10 4.39
N ASN A 144 3.54 -11.77 3.40
CA ASN A 144 4.26 -12.41 2.31
C ASN A 144 4.40 -11.54 1.05
N ASP A 145 3.38 -10.73 0.76
CA ASP A 145 3.28 -9.98 -0.49
C ASP A 145 3.51 -8.47 -0.27
N GLY A 146 3.51 -8.00 0.98
CA GLY A 146 3.55 -6.59 1.32
C GLY A 146 2.18 -5.90 1.20
N PHE A 147 2.17 -4.58 1.33
CA PHE A 147 0.95 -3.79 1.13
C PHE A 147 0.71 -3.52 -0.36
N ASP A 148 -0.50 -3.81 -0.83
CA ASP A 148 -0.98 -3.43 -2.15
C ASP A 148 -2.49 -3.09 -2.13
N ASP A 149 -3.05 -2.81 -3.30
CA ASP A 149 -4.45 -2.39 -3.48
C ASP A 149 -5.49 -3.39 -2.92
N ARG A 150 -5.13 -4.67 -2.75
CA ARG A 150 -6.01 -5.68 -2.14
C ARG A 150 -6.27 -5.41 -0.65
N HIS A 151 -5.40 -4.63 -0.01
CA HIS A 151 -5.47 -4.28 1.41
C HIS A 151 -5.98 -2.86 1.65
N PHE A 152 -6.54 -2.23 0.61
CA PHE A 152 -7.15 -0.90 0.68
C PHE A 152 -8.48 -0.89 1.47
N SER A 153 -8.69 0.13 2.31
CA SER A 153 -9.96 0.32 3.03
C SER A 153 -10.94 1.14 2.19
N ALA A 154 -11.97 0.48 1.64
CA ALA A 154 -13.00 1.14 0.84
C ALA A 154 -13.89 2.12 1.63
N ILE A 155 -13.92 2.02 2.96
CA ILE A 155 -14.76 2.85 3.85
C ILE A 155 -13.93 4.01 4.45
N GLY A 156 -12.66 4.18 4.03
CA GLY A 156 -11.77 5.20 4.57
C GLY A 156 -12.17 6.63 4.18
N ASN A 157 -12.17 7.54 5.16
CA ASN A 157 -12.51 8.96 4.96
C ASN A 157 -11.48 9.76 4.14
N TYR A 158 -10.27 9.23 3.94
CA TYR A 158 -9.14 9.98 3.42
C TYR A 158 -8.66 9.57 2.02
N GLY A 159 -9.41 8.68 1.37
CA GLY A 159 -9.25 8.37 -0.04
C GLY A 159 -8.30 7.24 -0.36
#